data_AF-A0A8J8GEB0-F1
#
_entry.id   AF-A0A8J8GEB0-F1
#
_cell.length_a   1.000
_cell.length_b   1.000
_cell.length_c   1.000
_cell.angle_alpha   90.00
_cell.angle_beta   90.00
_cell.angle_gamma   90.00
#
_symmetry.space_group_name_H-M   'P 1'
#
loop_
_entity.id
_entity.type
_entity.pdbx_description
1 polymer ?
#
loop_
_entity_poly.entity_id
_entity_poly.type
_entity_poly.pdbx_seq_one_letter_code
_entity_poly.pdbx_strand_id
1 'polypeptide(L)'
;MLNKIYDWVDERLDITPLWRDIADHEVPEHVNPAHHFSAFVYCFGGLTFFITVIQVLSGMFLTMYYVPDIKNAWESVYYLQNEVAFGVIVRGMHHWGASLVIVMMFLHVLRVFFQGAYKKPRELNWVVGVLIFFIMLGLGFTGYLLPWDMKALFATKVGLQIAEAVPLLGPAIKTLLAGSPEIVGAQTLARFFAIHVFFLPAALFGLMGLHFVMIRKQGISGPL
;
A
#
# COMPACT_ATOMS: atom_id res chain seq x y z
N MET A 1 1.12 30.75 26.45
CA MET A 1 -0.15 30.45 25.74
C MET A 1 -0.19 29.00 25.30
N LEU A 2 0.83 28.50 24.60
CA LEU A 2 0.93 27.10 24.17
C LEU A 2 0.85 26.09 25.33
N ASN A 3 1.60 26.27 26.42
CA ASN A 3 1.54 25.36 27.58
C ASN A 3 0.14 25.29 28.20
N LYS A 4 -0.56 26.42 28.32
CA LYS A 4 -1.95 26.43 28.84
C LYS A 4 -2.92 25.67 27.94
N ILE A 5 -2.72 25.72 26.62
CA ILE A 5 -3.52 24.95 25.65
C ILE A 5 -3.18 23.46 25.79
N TYR A 6 -1.90 23.13 25.89
CA TYR A 6 -1.45 21.76 26.12
C TYR A 6 -2.05 21.18 27.40
N ASP A 7 -1.91 21.87 28.53
CA ASP A 7 -2.41 21.43 29.84
C ASP A 7 -3.93 21.20 29.81
N TRP A 8 -4.69 22.08 29.12
CA TRP A 8 -6.14 21.93 28.96
C TRP A 8 -6.54 20.72 28.13
N VAL A 9 -5.78 20.40 27.08
CA VAL A 9 -6.00 19.20 26.25
C VAL A 9 -5.60 17.94 27.03
N ASP A 10 -4.46 17.99 27.71
CA ASP A 10 -3.90 16.86 28.46
C ASP A 10 -4.81 16.44 29.62
N GLU A 11 -5.39 17.40 30.34
CA GLU A 11 -6.39 17.15 31.38
C GLU A 11 -7.59 16.34 30.87
N ARG A 12 -7.96 16.46 29.59
CA ARG A 12 -9.14 15.83 28.99
C ARG A 12 -8.84 14.51 28.28
N LEU A 13 -7.67 14.42 27.65
CA LEU A 13 -7.33 13.34 26.73
C LEU A 13 -6.16 12.49 27.22
N ASP A 14 -5.47 12.88 28.30
CA ASP A 14 -4.30 12.21 28.86
C ASP A 14 -3.27 11.87 27.77
N ILE A 15 -2.82 12.93 27.06
CA ILE A 15 -1.92 12.79 25.91
C ILE A 15 -0.46 12.64 26.34
N THR A 16 -0.10 13.10 27.54
CA THR A 16 1.27 13.06 28.08
C THR A 16 1.83 11.64 28.09
N PRO A 17 1.14 10.63 28.67
CA PRO A 17 1.64 9.26 28.66
C PRO A 17 1.78 8.69 27.25
N LEU A 18 0.84 9.02 26.35
CA LEU A 18 0.83 8.52 24.98
C LEU A 18 2.03 9.03 24.17
N TRP A 19 2.34 10.33 24.23
CA TRP A 19 3.49 10.85 23.48
C TRP A 19 4.81 10.44 24.13
N ARG A 20 4.88 10.36 25.46
CA ARG A 20 6.07 9.88 26.19
C ARG A 20 6.40 8.43 25.81
N ASP A 21 5.40 7.56 25.75
CA ASP A 21 5.56 6.18 25.28
C ASP A 21 6.20 6.13 23.88
N ILE A 22 5.79 7.02 22.97
CA ILE A 22 6.35 7.11 21.61
C ILE A 22 7.78 7.69 21.62
N ALA A 23 7.99 8.80 22.33
CA ALA A 23 9.25 9.54 22.30
C ALA A 23 10.38 8.82 23.05
N ASP A 24 10.04 8.15 24.15
CA ASP A 24 11.00 7.45 25.00
C ASP A 24 11.24 6.00 24.52
N HIS A 25 10.70 5.60 23.36
CA HIS A 25 10.93 4.27 22.82
C HIS A 25 12.35 4.12 22.27
N GLU A 26 13.17 3.35 22.97
CA GLU A 26 14.55 3.11 22.59
C GLU A 26 14.68 2.23 21.35
N VAL A 27 15.62 2.61 20.48
CA VAL A 27 16.04 1.82 19.32
C VAL A 27 17.24 0.96 19.74
N PRO A 28 17.15 -0.38 19.69
CA PRO A 28 18.28 -1.24 20.05
C PRO A 28 19.52 -0.95 19.20
N GLU A 29 20.70 -1.04 19.80
CA GLU A 29 21.98 -0.66 19.16
C GLU A 29 22.24 -1.45 17.87
N HIS A 30 21.92 -2.75 17.85
CA HIS A 30 22.13 -3.63 16.68
C HIS A 30 21.25 -3.27 15.47
N VAL A 31 20.22 -2.43 15.67
CA VAL A 31 19.35 -1.93 14.59
C VAL A 31 19.53 -0.43 14.35
N ASN A 32 20.48 0.22 15.02
CA ASN A 32 20.72 1.65 14.86
C ASN A 32 21.78 1.92 13.77
N PRO A 33 21.41 2.58 12.65
CA PRO A 33 22.32 2.89 11.55
C PRO A 33 23.49 3.82 11.96
N ALA A 34 23.38 4.54 13.06
CA ALA A 34 24.46 5.37 13.60
C ALA A 34 25.65 4.53 14.10
N HIS A 35 25.42 3.28 14.51
CA HIS A 35 26.45 2.38 15.01
C HIS A 35 26.86 1.33 13.97
N HIS A 36 25.94 0.88 13.11
CA HIS A 36 26.21 -0.13 12.09
C HIS A 36 25.52 0.21 10.76
N PHE A 37 26.29 0.46 9.69
CA PHE A 37 25.71 0.73 8.36
C PHE A 37 24.82 -0.42 7.85
N SER A 38 25.15 -1.68 8.20
CA SER A 38 24.30 -2.83 7.87
C SER A 38 22.89 -2.75 8.49
N ALA A 39 22.69 -1.95 9.53
CA ALA A 39 21.38 -1.75 10.14
C ALA A 39 20.40 -0.96 9.24
N PHE A 40 20.85 -0.34 8.15
CA PHE A 40 19.94 0.31 7.19
C PHE A 40 18.89 -0.65 6.59
N VAL A 41 19.15 -1.96 6.58
CA VAL A 41 18.17 -2.97 6.14
C VAL A 41 16.92 -3.01 7.04
N TYR A 42 17.01 -2.50 8.27
CA TYR A 42 15.85 -2.38 9.15
C TYR A 42 14.87 -1.31 8.67
N CYS A 43 15.33 -0.33 7.90
CA CYS A 43 14.53 0.78 7.36
C CYS A 43 13.64 0.37 6.19
N PHE A 44 13.84 -0.77 5.52
CA PHE A 44 13.05 -1.15 4.34
C PHE A 44 11.54 -1.20 4.61
N GLY A 45 11.12 -1.64 5.81
CA GLY A 45 9.70 -1.62 6.20
C GLY A 45 9.16 -0.19 6.33
N GLY A 46 9.93 0.71 6.97
CA GLY A 46 9.57 2.11 7.11
C GLY A 46 9.57 2.87 5.78
N LEU A 47 10.52 2.59 4.89
CA LEU A 47 10.55 3.14 3.53
C LEU A 47 9.36 2.66 2.70
N THR A 48 8.99 1.38 2.82
CA THR A 48 7.78 0.84 2.19
C THR A 48 6.54 1.61 2.66
N PHE A 49 6.41 1.86 3.97
CA PHE A 49 5.33 2.68 4.52
C PHE A 49 5.34 4.11 3.99
N PHE A 50 6.50 4.77 4.00
CA PHE A 50 6.64 6.14 3.51
C PHE A 50 6.23 6.29 2.04
N ILE A 51 6.68 5.38 1.17
CA ILE A 51 6.28 5.38 -0.24
C ILE A 51 4.79 5.07 -0.38
N THR A 52 4.23 4.19 0.46
CA THR A 52 2.77 3.92 0.49
C THR A 52 1.98 5.19 0.82
N VAL A 53 2.44 6.00 1.77
CA VAL A 53 1.81 7.31 2.06
C VAL A 53 1.85 8.22 0.83
N ILE A 54 2.98 8.25 0.10
CA ILE A 54 3.07 8.98 -1.17
C ILE A 54 2.05 8.44 -2.19
N GLN A 55 1.87 7.12 -2.29
CA GLN A 55 0.88 6.51 -3.19
C GLN A 55 -0.54 6.93 -2.84
N VAL A 56 -0.89 6.96 -1.55
CA VAL A 56 -2.22 7.41 -1.10
C VAL A 56 -2.44 8.88 -1.46
N LEU A 57 -1.51 9.77 -1.10
CA LEU A 57 -1.65 11.21 -1.35
C LEU A 57 -1.69 11.53 -2.85
N SER A 58 -0.78 10.93 -3.63
CA SER A 58 -0.79 11.10 -5.09
C SER A 58 -2.03 10.48 -5.73
N GLY A 59 -2.49 9.32 -5.25
CA GLY A 59 -3.72 8.68 -5.73
C GLY A 59 -4.95 9.54 -5.48
N MET A 60 -5.10 10.09 -4.27
CA MET A 60 -6.16 11.04 -3.94
C MET A 60 -6.14 12.24 -4.89
N PHE A 61 -4.96 12.80 -5.19
CA PHE A 61 -4.83 13.87 -6.17
C PHE A 61 -5.30 13.45 -7.57
N LEU A 62 -4.87 12.29 -8.06
CA LEU A 62 -5.26 11.79 -9.38
C LEU A 62 -6.77 11.53 -9.48
N THR A 63 -7.41 11.06 -8.40
CA THR A 63 -8.86 10.84 -8.37
C THR A 63 -9.70 12.11 -8.53
N MET A 64 -9.12 13.29 -8.28
CA MET A 64 -9.82 14.57 -8.51
C MET A 64 -10.01 14.91 -9.99
N TYR A 65 -9.24 14.29 -10.89
CA TYR A 65 -9.26 14.56 -12.34
C TYR A 65 -9.59 13.33 -13.19
N TYR A 66 -9.32 12.12 -12.67
CA TYR A 66 -9.55 10.89 -13.40
C TYR A 66 -11.04 10.58 -13.58
N VAL A 67 -11.43 10.17 -14.79
CA VAL A 67 -12.81 9.79 -15.12
C VAL A 67 -12.89 8.26 -15.34
N PRO A 68 -13.55 7.47 -14.47
CA PRO A 68 -13.64 6.02 -14.59
C PRO A 68 -14.69 5.57 -15.63
N ASP A 69 -14.57 6.06 -16.86
CA ASP A 69 -15.43 5.73 -17.99
C ASP A 69 -14.60 5.31 -19.21
N ILE A 70 -15.03 4.29 -19.95
CA ILE A 70 -14.23 3.70 -21.02
C ILE A 70 -14.00 4.63 -22.21
N LYS A 71 -14.80 5.69 -22.38
CA LYS A 71 -14.58 6.70 -23.43
C LYS A 71 -13.59 7.76 -22.96
N ASN A 72 -13.67 8.14 -21.68
CA ASN A 72 -12.97 9.31 -21.14
C ASN A 72 -11.74 8.96 -20.28
N ALA A 73 -11.53 7.70 -19.89
CA ALA A 73 -10.46 7.30 -18.96
C ALA A 73 -9.08 7.68 -19.49
N TRP A 74 -8.77 7.29 -20.73
CA TRP A 74 -7.49 7.61 -21.35
C TRP A 74 -7.30 9.13 -21.51
N GLU A 75 -8.34 9.84 -21.96
CA GLU A 75 -8.30 11.30 -22.16
C GLU A 75 -8.10 12.04 -20.82
N SER A 76 -8.74 11.58 -19.74
CA SER A 76 -8.55 12.16 -18.40
C SER A 76 -7.11 11.98 -17.89
N VAL A 77 -6.47 10.84 -18.21
CA VAL A 77 -5.05 10.62 -17.90
C VAL A 77 -4.14 11.48 -18.78
N TYR A 78 -4.49 11.68 -20.05
CA TYR A 78 -3.79 12.61 -20.93
C TYR A 78 -3.88 14.06 -20.42
N TYR A 79 -5.05 14.49 -19.98
CA TYR A 79 -5.28 15.80 -19.38
C TYR A 79 -4.46 15.99 -18.09
N LEU A 80 -4.47 14.99 -17.20
CA LEU A 80 -3.61 14.95 -16.00
C LEU A 80 -2.12 15.10 -16.33
N GLN A 81 -1.68 14.48 -17.41
CA GLN A 81 -0.27 14.46 -17.80
C GLN A 81 0.17 15.80 -18.41
N ASN A 82 -0.68 16.45 -19.21
CA ASN A 82 -0.26 17.56 -20.08
C ASN A 82 -0.82 18.92 -19.68
N GLU A 83 -2.00 18.98 -19.05
CA GLU A 83 -2.73 20.23 -18.83
C GLU A 83 -2.80 20.62 -17.35
N VAL A 84 -2.85 19.65 -16.43
CA VAL A 84 -2.92 19.92 -14.98
C VAL A 84 -1.56 20.41 -14.49
N ALA A 85 -1.54 21.55 -13.79
CA ALA A 85 -0.33 22.07 -13.16
C ALA A 85 0.30 21.03 -12.22
N PHE A 86 1.58 20.72 -12.45
CA PHE A 86 2.32 19.65 -11.77
C PHE A 86 1.74 18.22 -11.91
N GLY A 87 0.73 18.02 -12.76
CA GLY A 87 0.06 16.72 -12.92
C GLY A 87 1.00 15.62 -13.42
N VAL A 88 1.92 15.94 -14.35
CA VAL A 88 3.01 15.03 -14.76
C VAL A 88 3.87 14.56 -13.59
N ILE A 89 4.18 15.44 -12.63
CA ILE A 89 5.02 15.12 -11.49
C ILE A 89 4.25 14.18 -10.56
N VAL A 90 3.02 14.53 -10.18
CA VAL A 90 2.21 13.71 -9.26
C VAL A 90 1.90 12.35 -9.87
N ARG A 91 1.53 12.29 -11.16
CA ARG A 91 1.33 11.04 -11.88
C ARG A 91 2.62 10.22 -11.98
N GLY A 92 3.75 10.87 -12.22
CA GLY A 92 5.07 10.24 -12.21
C GLY A 92 5.42 9.63 -10.84
N MET A 93 5.19 10.37 -9.76
CA MET A 93 5.37 9.88 -8.39
C MET A 93 4.48 8.67 -8.08
N HIS A 94 3.23 8.69 -8.53
CA HIS A 94 2.33 7.54 -8.38
C HIS A 94 2.86 6.33 -9.17
N HIS A 95 3.16 6.51 -10.45
CA HIS A 95 3.62 5.42 -11.32
C HIS A 95 4.96 4.81 -10.87
N TRP A 96 5.98 5.63 -10.63
CA TRP A 96 7.31 5.15 -10.22
C TRP A 96 7.32 4.69 -8.77
N GLY A 97 6.56 5.36 -7.89
CA GLY A 97 6.42 4.96 -6.50
C GLY A 97 5.72 3.62 -6.34
N ALA A 98 4.78 3.25 -7.22
CA ALA A 98 4.19 1.91 -7.25
C ALA A 98 5.25 0.82 -7.51
N SER A 99 6.20 1.04 -8.44
CA SER A 99 7.31 0.10 -8.64
C SER A 99 8.25 0.08 -7.43
N LEU A 100 8.58 1.25 -6.90
CA LEU A 100 9.51 1.38 -5.78
C LEU A 100 8.98 0.72 -4.50
N VAL A 101 7.67 0.83 -4.23
CA VAL A 101 7.07 0.22 -3.04
C VAL A 101 7.14 -1.30 -3.09
N ILE A 102 6.95 -1.91 -4.27
CA ILE A 102 7.10 -3.36 -4.44
C ILE A 102 8.55 -3.80 -4.21
N VAL A 103 9.52 -3.06 -4.74
CA VAL A 103 10.96 -3.34 -4.52
C VAL A 103 11.31 -3.24 -3.04
N MET A 104 10.93 -2.15 -2.37
CA MET A 104 11.22 -1.95 -0.94
C MET A 104 10.53 -3.00 -0.05
N MET A 105 9.29 -3.36 -0.39
CA MET A 105 8.55 -4.42 0.30
C MET A 105 9.24 -5.77 0.12
N PHE A 106 9.72 -6.09 -1.08
CA PHE A 106 10.46 -7.33 -1.32
C PHE A 106 11.76 -7.37 -0.52
N LEU A 107 12.53 -6.28 -0.51
CA LEU A 107 13.73 -6.16 0.33
C LEU A 107 13.42 -6.31 1.82
N HIS A 108 12.29 -5.76 2.27
CA HIS A 108 11.82 -5.93 3.64
C HIS A 108 11.51 -7.40 3.98
N VAL A 109 10.79 -8.12 3.09
CA VAL A 109 10.49 -9.55 3.25
C VAL A 109 11.77 -10.38 3.32
N LEU A 110 12.73 -10.14 2.42
CA LEU A 110 14.02 -10.84 2.44
C LEU A 110 14.75 -10.62 3.77
N ARG A 111 14.82 -9.38 4.25
CA ARG A 111 15.43 -9.05 5.54
C ARG A 111 14.77 -9.82 6.68
N VAL A 112 13.43 -9.85 6.75
CA VAL A 112 12.69 -10.56 7.80
C VAL A 112 12.95 -12.06 7.73
N PHE A 113 13.02 -12.63 6.53
CA PHE A 113 13.30 -14.05 6.31
C PHE A 113 14.73 -14.43 6.74
N PHE A 114 15.74 -13.74 6.21
CA PHE A 114 17.15 -14.07 6.48
C PHE A 114 17.56 -13.79 7.93
N GLN A 115 16.95 -12.81 8.59
CA GLN A 115 17.20 -12.53 10.01
C GLN A 115 16.34 -13.40 10.96
N GLY A 116 15.48 -14.29 10.42
CA GLY A 116 14.61 -15.13 11.24
C GLY A 116 13.60 -14.34 12.09
N ALA A 117 13.29 -13.10 11.72
CA ALA A 117 12.44 -12.20 12.50
C ALA A 117 10.95 -12.64 12.52
N TYR A 118 10.56 -13.60 11.68
CA TYR A 118 9.24 -14.24 11.68
C TYR A 118 9.08 -15.34 12.75
N LYS A 119 10.15 -15.77 13.40
CA LYS A 119 10.11 -16.82 14.44
C LYS A 119 9.34 -16.35 15.68
N LYS A 120 9.00 -17.32 16.55
CA LYS A 120 8.33 -17.07 17.83
C LYS A 120 8.89 -15.84 18.57
N PRO A 121 8.05 -14.90 19.06
CA PRO A 121 6.57 -14.88 19.05
C PRO A 121 5.93 -14.07 17.90
N ARG A 122 6.66 -13.86 16.79
CA ARG A 122 6.30 -12.92 15.69
C ARG A 122 5.61 -13.59 14.49
N GLU A 123 5.14 -14.82 14.62
CA GLU A 123 4.55 -15.60 13.51
C GLU A 123 3.29 -14.91 12.94
N LEU A 124 2.44 -14.36 13.81
CA LEU A 124 1.23 -13.64 13.36
C LEU A 124 1.57 -12.37 12.60
N ASN A 125 2.64 -11.66 13.02
CA ASN A 125 3.08 -10.47 12.32
C ASN A 125 3.60 -10.79 10.91
N TRP A 126 4.24 -11.95 10.74
CA TRP A 126 4.64 -12.47 9.43
C TRP A 126 3.43 -12.80 8.55
N VAL A 127 2.42 -13.49 9.07
CA VAL A 127 1.18 -13.78 8.31
C VAL A 127 0.51 -12.49 7.84
N VAL A 128 0.36 -11.49 8.72
CA VAL A 128 -0.17 -10.18 8.34
C VAL A 128 0.70 -9.50 7.28
N GLY A 129 2.04 -9.58 7.40
CA GLY A 129 2.96 -9.08 6.39
C GLY A 129 2.78 -9.73 5.01
N VAL A 130 2.54 -11.04 4.96
CA VAL A 130 2.24 -11.77 3.72
C VAL A 130 0.89 -11.33 3.12
N LEU A 131 -0.13 -11.08 3.96
CA LEU A 131 -1.40 -10.54 3.48
C LEU A 131 -1.23 -9.13 2.89
N ILE A 132 -0.47 -8.25 3.56
CA ILE A 132 -0.12 -6.92 3.05
C ILE A 132 0.60 -7.05 1.69
N PHE A 133 1.53 -7.99 1.57
CA PHE A 133 2.24 -8.24 0.30
C PHE A 133 1.28 -8.54 -0.86
N PHE A 134 0.30 -9.40 -0.66
CA PHE A 134 -0.71 -9.69 -1.68
C PHE A 134 -1.63 -8.50 -1.99
N ILE A 135 -2.03 -7.73 -0.96
CA ILE A 135 -2.82 -6.51 -1.18
C ILE A 135 -2.04 -5.48 -2.00
N MET A 136 -0.74 -5.32 -1.74
CA MET A 136 0.12 -4.39 -2.48
C MET A 136 0.30 -4.82 -3.94
N LEU A 137 0.45 -6.11 -4.22
CA LEU A 137 0.43 -6.63 -5.60
C LEU A 137 -0.92 -6.39 -6.27
N GLY A 138 -2.02 -6.59 -5.54
CA GLY A 138 -3.37 -6.29 -6.01
C GLY A 138 -3.57 -4.82 -6.36
N LEU A 139 -3.05 -3.90 -5.55
CA LEU A 139 -3.05 -2.46 -5.84
C LEU A 139 -2.27 -2.15 -7.10
N GLY A 140 -1.07 -2.72 -7.25
CA GLY A 140 -0.26 -2.56 -8.47
C GLY A 140 -0.99 -3.01 -9.73
N PHE A 141 -1.64 -4.19 -9.68
CA PHE A 141 -2.41 -4.72 -10.81
C PHE A 141 -3.65 -3.89 -11.13
N THR A 142 -4.46 -3.58 -10.11
CA THR A 142 -5.72 -2.85 -10.32
C THR A 142 -5.51 -1.41 -10.76
N GLY A 143 -4.43 -0.75 -10.32
CA GLY A 143 -4.05 0.60 -10.78
C GLY A 143 -3.53 0.61 -12.21
N TYR A 144 -2.84 -0.45 -12.64
CA TYR A 144 -2.32 -0.57 -14.00
C TYR A 144 -3.41 -0.57 -15.08
N LEU A 145 -4.62 -1.00 -14.71
CA LEU A 145 -5.79 -1.02 -15.60
C LEU A 145 -6.31 0.38 -15.92
N LEU A 146 -6.25 1.32 -14.97
CA LEU A 146 -7.00 2.57 -14.99
C LEU A 146 -6.72 3.51 -16.17
N PRO A 147 -5.50 3.59 -16.74
CA PRO A 147 -5.27 4.39 -17.95
C PRO A 147 -6.05 3.94 -19.19
N TRP A 148 -6.56 2.70 -19.18
CA TRP A 148 -7.41 2.14 -20.23
C TRP A 148 -6.80 2.21 -21.65
N ASP A 149 -5.48 2.06 -21.75
CA ASP A 149 -4.77 1.89 -23.01
C ASP A 149 -4.76 0.41 -23.46
N MET A 150 -4.18 0.12 -24.64
CA MET A 150 -4.12 -1.25 -25.13
C MET A 150 -3.36 -2.20 -24.19
N LYS A 151 -2.29 -1.72 -23.54
CA LYS A 151 -1.49 -2.55 -22.62
C LYS A 151 -2.31 -2.91 -21.38
N ALA A 152 -2.99 -1.93 -20.79
CA ALA A 152 -3.90 -2.10 -19.68
C ALA A 152 -5.03 -3.09 -20.01
N LEU A 153 -5.65 -2.96 -21.18
CA LEU A 153 -6.72 -3.88 -21.63
C LEU A 153 -6.23 -5.33 -21.75
N PHE A 154 -5.07 -5.56 -22.37
CA PHE A 154 -4.52 -6.92 -22.49
C PHE A 154 -4.09 -7.49 -21.14
N ALA A 155 -3.41 -6.71 -20.30
CA ALA A 155 -3.04 -7.14 -18.95
C ALA A 155 -4.27 -7.51 -18.11
N THR A 156 -5.34 -6.74 -18.22
CA THR A 156 -6.62 -7.00 -17.57
C THR A 156 -7.23 -8.33 -18.02
N LYS A 157 -7.27 -8.58 -19.34
CA LYS A 157 -7.78 -9.83 -19.90
C LYS A 157 -7.01 -11.04 -19.38
N VAL A 158 -5.68 -10.97 -19.38
CA VAL A 158 -4.83 -12.05 -18.84
C VAL A 158 -5.08 -12.26 -17.34
N GLY A 159 -5.16 -11.19 -16.56
CA GLY A 159 -5.44 -11.31 -15.12
C GLY A 159 -6.81 -11.94 -14.82
N LEU A 160 -7.83 -11.59 -15.61
CA LEU A 160 -9.16 -12.21 -15.50
C LEU A 160 -9.16 -13.68 -15.91
N GLN A 161 -8.37 -14.06 -16.92
CA GLN A 161 -8.19 -15.47 -17.32
C GLN A 161 -7.48 -16.29 -16.23
N ILE A 162 -6.49 -15.71 -15.54
CA ILE A 162 -5.83 -16.36 -14.39
C ILE A 162 -6.86 -16.59 -13.27
N ALA A 163 -7.71 -15.59 -12.99
CA ALA A 163 -8.77 -15.73 -11.99
C ALA A 163 -9.81 -16.79 -12.39
N GLU A 164 -10.13 -16.90 -13.68
CA GLU A 164 -11.03 -17.90 -14.23
C GLU A 164 -10.48 -19.34 -14.14
N ALA A 165 -9.16 -19.50 -14.13
CA ALA A 165 -8.51 -20.81 -14.04
C ALA A 165 -8.62 -21.47 -12.65
N VAL A 166 -9.13 -20.74 -11.63
CA VAL A 166 -9.34 -21.29 -10.29
C VAL A 166 -10.39 -22.41 -10.34
N PRO A 167 -10.08 -23.64 -9.88
CA PRO A 167 -11.05 -24.72 -9.88
C PRO A 167 -12.32 -24.37 -9.10
N LEU A 168 -13.48 -24.81 -9.60
CA LEU A 168 -14.82 -24.66 -9.02
C LEU A 168 -15.36 -23.22 -8.98
N LEU A 169 -14.56 -22.23 -8.58
CA LEU A 169 -15.00 -20.85 -8.35
C LEU A 169 -14.57 -19.87 -9.44
N GLY A 170 -13.70 -20.25 -10.37
CA GLY A 170 -13.08 -19.36 -11.35
C GLY A 170 -14.06 -18.52 -12.17
N PRO A 171 -15.09 -19.12 -12.82
CA PRO A 171 -16.08 -18.35 -13.58
C PRO A 171 -16.84 -17.32 -12.74
N ALA A 172 -17.15 -17.67 -11.48
CA ALA A 172 -17.82 -16.77 -10.55
C ALA A 172 -16.90 -15.61 -10.12
N ILE A 173 -15.62 -15.90 -9.86
CA ILE A 173 -14.60 -14.89 -9.52
C ILE A 173 -14.40 -13.92 -10.69
N LYS A 174 -14.21 -14.43 -11.92
CA LYS A 174 -14.08 -13.59 -13.11
C LYS A 174 -15.30 -12.69 -13.29
N THR A 175 -16.51 -13.25 -13.17
CA THR A 175 -17.76 -12.48 -13.32
C THR A 175 -17.89 -11.42 -12.21
N LEU A 176 -17.49 -11.73 -10.98
CA LEU A 176 -17.46 -10.78 -9.86
C LEU A 176 -16.45 -9.64 -10.12
N LEU A 177 -15.29 -9.92 -10.67
CA LEU A 177 -14.27 -8.90 -10.95
C LEU A 177 -14.63 -8.06 -12.18
N ALA A 178 -15.01 -8.70 -13.29
CA ALA A 178 -15.24 -8.05 -14.57
C ALA A 178 -16.63 -7.42 -14.70
N GLY A 179 -17.61 -7.88 -13.92
CA GLY A 179 -19.02 -7.49 -14.05
C GLY A 179 -19.73 -8.10 -15.25
N SER A 180 -19.03 -8.92 -16.05
CA SER A 180 -19.56 -9.70 -17.15
C SER A 180 -18.70 -10.97 -17.31
N PRO A 181 -19.30 -12.11 -17.67
CA PRO A 181 -18.55 -13.34 -17.94
C PRO A 181 -17.68 -13.26 -19.22
N GLU A 182 -18.00 -12.35 -20.14
CA GLU A 182 -17.39 -12.31 -21.48
C GLU A 182 -16.71 -10.97 -21.80
N ILE A 183 -17.25 -9.86 -21.29
CA ILE A 183 -16.89 -8.53 -21.75
C ILE A 183 -15.98 -7.83 -20.74
N VAL A 184 -14.78 -7.45 -21.19
CA VAL A 184 -13.95 -6.45 -20.51
C VAL A 184 -14.39 -5.08 -21.01
N GLY A 185 -15.03 -4.30 -20.15
CA GLY A 185 -15.69 -3.04 -20.55
C GLY A 185 -15.98 -2.12 -19.38
N ALA A 186 -17.03 -1.30 -19.50
CA ALA A 186 -17.34 -0.24 -18.53
C ALA A 186 -17.51 -0.75 -17.09
N GLN A 187 -18.18 -1.90 -16.92
CA GLN A 187 -18.35 -2.51 -15.59
C GLN A 187 -17.03 -2.99 -15.00
N THR A 188 -16.13 -3.52 -15.82
CA THR A 188 -14.79 -3.93 -15.39
C THR A 188 -14.00 -2.73 -14.90
N LEU A 189 -13.97 -1.65 -15.67
CA LEU A 189 -13.27 -0.43 -15.31
C LEU A 189 -13.80 0.16 -13.99
N ALA A 190 -15.11 0.31 -13.87
CA ALA A 190 -15.74 0.85 -12.66
C ALA A 190 -15.46 -0.01 -11.41
N ARG A 191 -15.53 -1.34 -11.54
CA ARG A 191 -15.23 -2.26 -10.42
C ARG A 191 -13.77 -2.19 -10.01
N PHE A 192 -12.85 -2.23 -10.96
CA PHE A 192 -11.42 -2.14 -10.67
C PHE A 192 -11.04 -0.78 -10.07
N PHE A 193 -11.67 0.31 -10.51
CA PHE A 193 -11.52 1.61 -9.87
C PHE A 193 -11.96 1.57 -8.39
N ALA A 194 -13.14 1.01 -8.10
CA ALA A 194 -13.61 0.86 -6.72
C ALA A 194 -12.70 -0.04 -5.87
N ILE A 195 -12.22 -1.15 -6.45
CA ILE A 195 -11.28 -2.06 -5.77
C ILE A 195 -9.96 -1.33 -5.46
N HIS A 196 -9.42 -0.57 -6.42
CA HIS A 196 -8.15 0.11 -6.28
C HIS A 196 -8.19 1.30 -5.31
N VAL A 197 -9.25 2.09 -5.34
CA VAL A 197 -9.34 3.35 -4.57
C VAL A 197 -9.98 3.16 -3.21
N PHE A 198 -10.84 2.16 -3.03
CA PHE A 198 -11.60 1.96 -1.79
C PHE A 198 -11.28 0.65 -1.08
N PHE A 199 -11.58 -0.49 -1.71
CA PHE A 199 -11.54 -1.78 -0.99
C PHE A 199 -10.13 -2.22 -0.61
N LEU A 200 -9.18 -2.17 -1.54
CA LEU A 200 -7.80 -2.55 -1.25
C LEU A 200 -7.09 -1.57 -0.30
N PRO A 201 -7.22 -0.24 -0.44
CA PRO A 201 -6.67 0.70 0.53
C PRO A 201 -7.25 0.53 1.93
N ALA A 202 -8.57 0.29 2.05
CA ALA A 202 -9.20 0.04 3.36
C ALA A 202 -8.65 -1.23 4.02
N ALA A 203 -8.53 -2.33 3.26
CA ALA A 203 -7.92 -3.56 3.74
C ALA A 203 -6.44 -3.37 4.11
N LEU A 204 -5.69 -2.62 3.30
CA LEU A 204 -4.28 -2.30 3.55
C LEU A 204 -4.11 -1.54 4.86
N PHE A 205 -4.90 -0.49 5.11
CA PHE A 205 -4.82 0.27 6.36
C PHE A 205 -5.16 -0.56 7.58
N GLY A 206 -6.19 -1.41 7.49
CA GLY A 206 -6.53 -2.35 8.58
C GLY A 206 -5.38 -3.30 8.90
N LEU A 207 -4.80 -3.94 7.88
CA LEU A 207 -3.68 -4.86 8.05
C LEU A 207 -2.41 -4.15 8.54
N MET A 208 -2.10 -2.97 8.02
CA MET A 208 -0.96 -2.16 8.50
C MET A 208 -1.11 -1.77 9.96
N GLY A 209 -2.32 -1.36 10.38
CA GLY A 209 -2.60 -1.08 11.78
C GLY A 209 -2.30 -2.29 12.68
N LEU A 210 -2.80 -3.48 12.29
CA LEU A 210 -2.50 -4.72 13.00
C LEU A 210 -0.99 -5.03 13.02
N HIS A 211 -0.31 -4.85 11.88
CA HIS A 211 1.12 -5.09 11.75
C HIS A 211 1.94 -4.20 12.69
N PHE A 212 1.65 -2.90 12.72
CA PHE A 212 2.38 -1.95 13.57
C PHE A 212 2.10 -2.16 15.06
N VAL A 213 0.85 -2.47 15.45
CA VAL A 213 0.51 -2.77 16.84
C VAL A 213 1.27 -4.00 17.34
N MET A 214 1.39 -5.05 16.53
CA MET A 214 2.17 -6.24 16.91
C MET A 214 3.66 -5.94 17.04
N ILE A 215 4.24 -5.18 16.11
CA ILE A 215 5.65 -4.74 16.19
C ILE A 215 5.88 -3.93 17.48
N ARG A 216 5.01 -2.96 17.76
CA ARG A 216 5.06 -2.13 18.98
C ARG A 216 5.02 -2.98 20.24
N LYS A 217 4.11 -3.97 20.29
CA LYS A 217 3.91 -4.83 21.45
C LYS A 217 5.06 -5.83 21.68
N GLN A 218 5.64 -6.38 20.60
CA GLN A 218 6.62 -7.47 20.67
C GLN A 218 8.07 -7.00 20.55
N GLY A 219 8.28 -5.74 20.17
CA GLY A 219 9.60 -5.18 19.89
C GLY A 219 10.25 -5.77 18.65
N ILE A 220 11.44 -5.26 18.31
CA ILE A 220 12.23 -5.76 17.19
C ILE A 220 12.89 -7.10 17.55
N SER A 221 13.25 -7.90 16.54
CA SER A 221 14.00 -9.14 16.75
C SER A 221 15.38 -8.84 17.34
N GLY A 222 15.88 -9.73 18.19
CA GLY A 222 17.27 -9.69 18.66
C GLY A 222 18.28 -9.87 17.52
N PRO A 223 19.58 -9.69 17.81
CA PRO A 223 20.64 -9.97 16.84
C PRO A 223 20.62 -11.46 16.42
N LEU A 224 21.24 -11.74 15.27
CA LEU A 224 21.47 -13.11 14.78
C LEU A 224 22.35 -13.91 15.74
#